data_AF-A0A0U5MGI5-F1
#
_entry.id   AF-A0A0U5MGI5-F1
#
_cell.length_a   1.000
_cell.length_b   1.000
_cell.length_c   1.000
_cell.angle_alpha   90.00
_cell.angle_beta   90.00
_cell.angle_gamma   90.00
#
_symmetry.space_group_name_H-M   'P 1'
#
loop_
_entity.id
_entity.type
_entity.pdbx_description
1 polymer ?
#
loop_
_entity_poly.entity_id
_entity_poly.type
_entity_poly.pdbx_seq_one_letter_code
_entity_poly.pdbx_strand_id
1 'polypeptide(L)'
;MAKMIPASFSEVGREAGAERAVFHALERQLSGDFTVLWSIGTLGSQPREIDFLVLHPRFGVVVVEVKGGVVTLGNPMDSRRKWTSTTRSAGQPASIKNPYHQAVGAGMSFVSDWKAHSSVGGFFAITPLVILPHTPRPSNAEAALEPKAEHFLFENDMAVIGTRIAEMMEKAMASGEGYKPLDSAGVTSIIELYGRQHVVVEPVAVEPVEEETAPTSFQPPPNKHPAIVKVAGLTIAASLVVALAAVLVPRLIPASPPAMQPAAAVKPPASAPPKTPQTITGVPDILDTATLSVNGQRLPLTGLRPVDLPEAKAFARTYLAQAGNVKCYMAPVGGWRCISLAKGLDIAEVFALSGFAKAAANAPDFIRNAETLARENRRGVWGAS
;
A
#
# COMPACT_ATOMS: atom_id res chain seq x y z
N MET A 1 -14.14 22.95 -14.30
CA MET A 1 -14.39 22.34 -12.99
C MET A 1 -14.95 20.97 -13.24
N ALA A 2 -14.38 19.96 -12.58
CA ALA A 2 -14.83 18.58 -12.71
C ALA A 2 -16.20 18.35 -12.06
N LYS A 3 -16.88 17.29 -12.48
CA LYS A 3 -18.06 16.76 -11.79
C LYS A 3 -17.60 16.00 -10.54
N MET A 4 -17.81 16.57 -9.36
CA MET A 4 -17.51 15.91 -8.09
C MET A 4 -18.70 15.03 -7.64
N ILE A 5 -18.40 13.85 -7.08
CA ILE A 5 -19.36 12.93 -6.46
C ILE A 5 -18.77 12.50 -5.10
N PRO A 6 -19.33 12.93 -3.96
CA PRO A 6 -20.42 13.90 -3.80
C PRO A 6 -20.05 15.29 -4.32
N ALA A 7 -21.05 16.13 -4.57
CA ALA A 7 -20.85 17.48 -5.11
C ALA A 7 -20.13 18.44 -4.14
N SER A 8 -20.08 18.11 -2.85
CA SER A 8 -19.38 18.85 -1.81
C SER A 8 -18.64 17.89 -0.87
N PHE A 9 -17.50 18.35 -0.34
CA PHE A 9 -16.72 17.62 0.66
C PHE A 9 -17.42 17.69 2.04
N SER A 10 -17.48 16.57 2.77
CA SER A 10 -18.00 16.52 4.14
C SER A 10 -16.87 16.26 5.15
N GLU A 11 -16.83 17.02 6.24
CA GLU A 11 -15.73 16.93 7.21
C GLU A 11 -15.98 15.84 8.26
N VAL A 12 -15.60 14.59 7.94
CA VAL A 12 -15.61 13.47 8.91
C VAL A 12 -14.24 12.79 8.96
N GLY A 13 -13.36 13.24 9.84
CA GLY A 13 -12.09 12.53 10.14
C GLY A 13 -10.86 13.42 10.36
N ARG A 14 -9.75 12.81 10.79
CA ARG A 14 -8.48 13.50 11.04
C ARG A 14 -7.60 13.68 9.80
N GLU A 15 -7.81 12.89 8.74
CA GLU A 15 -7.10 13.03 7.46
C GLU A 15 -7.79 14.04 6.51
N ALA A 16 -9.02 14.48 6.85
CA ALA A 16 -9.83 15.42 6.09
C ALA A 16 -9.09 16.69 5.66
N GLY A 17 -8.11 17.18 6.42
CA GLY A 17 -7.30 18.35 6.02
C GLY A 17 -6.50 18.14 4.73
N ALA A 18 -5.99 16.92 4.48
CA ALA A 18 -5.24 16.59 3.27
C ALA A 18 -6.18 16.30 2.09
N GLU A 19 -7.18 15.46 2.31
CA GLU A 19 -8.16 15.12 1.28
C GLU A 19 -8.98 16.33 0.83
N ARG A 20 -9.44 17.20 1.75
CA ARG A 20 -10.15 18.45 1.39
C ARG A 20 -9.30 19.36 0.51
N ALA A 21 -7.98 19.43 0.76
CA ALA A 21 -7.06 20.19 -0.08
C ALA A 21 -6.95 19.58 -1.50
N VAL A 22 -6.95 18.25 -1.60
CA VAL A 22 -6.96 17.52 -2.88
C VAL A 22 -8.30 17.67 -3.60
N PHE A 23 -9.43 17.38 -2.94
CA PHE A 23 -10.80 17.51 -3.46
C PHE A 23 -10.99 18.86 -4.16
N HIS A 24 -10.73 19.95 -3.46
CA HIS A 24 -10.91 21.30 -3.99
C HIS A 24 -9.86 21.68 -5.06
N ALA A 25 -8.68 21.06 -5.06
CA ALA A 25 -7.70 21.26 -6.13
C ALA A 25 -8.15 20.55 -7.43
N LEU A 26 -8.64 19.31 -7.32
CA LEU A 26 -9.21 18.54 -8.43
C LEU A 26 -10.45 19.25 -9.01
N GLU A 27 -11.41 19.60 -8.15
CA GLU A 27 -12.65 20.32 -8.48
C GLU A 27 -12.37 21.58 -9.33
N ARG A 28 -11.44 22.43 -8.88
CA ARG A 28 -11.11 23.70 -9.56
C ARG A 28 -10.27 23.52 -10.81
N GLN A 29 -9.27 22.62 -10.81
CA GLN A 29 -8.25 22.58 -11.86
C GLN A 29 -8.57 21.61 -13.01
N LEU A 30 -9.46 20.63 -12.82
CA LEU A 30 -9.88 19.72 -13.89
C LEU A 30 -11.02 20.32 -14.74
N SER A 31 -11.08 19.92 -16.03
CA SER A 31 -12.14 20.31 -16.95
C SER A 31 -13.47 19.61 -16.62
N GLY A 32 -14.56 20.04 -17.27
CA GLY A 32 -15.88 19.40 -17.13
C GLY A 32 -15.96 17.97 -17.68
N ASP A 33 -14.95 17.54 -18.43
CA ASP A 33 -14.85 16.18 -18.98
C ASP A 33 -14.43 15.14 -17.91
N PHE A 34 -13.92 15.61 -16.78
CA PHE A 34 -13.55 14.77 -15.65
C PHE A 34 -14.72 14.58 -14.69
N THR A 35 -14.89 13.34 -14.22
CA THR A 35 -15.71 13.03 -13.05
C THR A 35 -14.80 12.50 -11.94
N VAL A 36 -14.99 12.97 -10.72
CA VAL A 36 -14.20 12.54 -9.55
C VAL A 36 -15.14 11.98 -8.50
N LEU A 37 -14.95 10.73 -8.10
CA LEU A 37 -15.57 10.16 -6.92
C LEU A 37 -14.58 10.29 -5.76
N TRP A 38 -15.03 10.73 -4.59
CA TRP A 38 -14.24 10.79 -3.35
C TRP A 38 -14.72 9.70 -2.38
N SER A 39 -13.85 9.17 -1.50
CA SER A 39 -14.12 8.17 -0.44
C SER A 39 -15.12 7.07 -0.86
N ILE A 40 -14.69 6.18 -1.75
CA ILE A 40 -15.49 5.01 -2.17
C ILE A 40 -14.89 3.69 -1.69
N GLY A 41 -15.75 2.74 -1.32
CA GLY A 41 -15.38 1.37 -0.98
C GLY A 41 -15.57 0.40 -2.15
N THR A 42 -14.57 -0.46 -2.41
CA THR A 42 -14.69 -1.56 -3.38
C THR A 42 -15.64 -2.67 -2.89
N LEU A 43 -16.33 -3.35 -3.79
CA LEU A 43 -17.50 -4.21 -3.50
C LEU A 43 -17.16 -5.66 -3.09
N GLY A 44 -15.89 -6.07 -3.16
CA GLY A 44 -15.45 -7.41 -2.77
C GLY A 44 -15.59 -7.72 -1.27
N SER A 45 -15.37 -8.99 -0.88
CA SER A 45 -15.49 -9.47 0.51
C SER A 45 -14.50 -8.83 1.51
N GLN A 46 -13.54 -8.07 1.02
CA GLN A 46 -12.69 -7.17 1.81
C GLN A 46 -12.62 -5.82 1.08
N PRO A 47 -13.57 -4.91 1.35
CA PRO A 47 -13.59 -3.58 0.76
C PRO A 47 -12.28 -2.85 1.03
N ARG A 48 -11.79 -2.14 0.00
CA ARG A 48 -10.72 -1.15 0.11
C ARG A 48 -11.33 0.21 -0.14
N GLU A 49 -10.93 1.17 0.68
CA GLU A 49 -11.20 2.57 0.41
C GLU A 49 -10.34 3.04 -0.77
N ILE A 50 -10.91 3.95 -1.55
CA ILE A 50 -10.26 4.72 -2.60
C ILE A 50 -10.55 6.18 -2.29
N ASP A 51 -9.52 6.93 -1.88
CA ASP A 51 -9.67 8.33 -1.46
C ASP A 51 -10.22 9.16 -2.63
N PHE A 52 -9.67 9.00 -3.85
CA PHE A 52 -10.31 9.52 -5.06
C PHE A 52 -10.21 8.56 -6.25
N LEU A 53 -11.31 8.43 -7.00
CA LEU A 53 -11.37 7.80 -8.31
C LEU A 53 -11.64 8.86 -9.38
N VAL A 54 -10.61 9.22 -10.15
CA VAL A 54 -10.70 10.24 -11.20
C VAL A 54 -10.93 9.57 -12.54
N LEU A 55 -12.00 9.95 -13.22
CA LEU A 55 -12.48 9.36 -14.48
C LEU A 55 -12.36 10.37 -15.61
N HIS A 56 -11.87 9.92 -16.77
CA HIS A 56 -11.92 10.70 -18.01
C HIS A 56 -12.28 9.81 -19.20
N PRO A 57 -13.35 10.10 -19.96
CA PRO A 57 -13.88 9.20 -20.98
C PRO A 57 -12.86 8.89 -22.10
N ARG A 58 -11.92 9.80 -22.39
CA ARG A 58 -10.89 9.58 -23.42
C ARG A 58 -9.63 8.86 -22.93
N PHE A 59 -9.35 8.87 -21.62
CA PHE A 59 -8.03 8.47 -21.10
C PHE A 59 -8.05 7.35 -20.05
N GLY A 60 -9.20 7.01 -19.46
CA GLY A 60 -9.30 5.94 -18.47
C GLY A 60 -9.55 6.45 -17.05
N VAL A 61 -8.87 5.84 -16.09
CA VAL A 61 -9.10 6.01 -14.64
C VAL A 61 -7.78 6.25 -13.90
N VAL A 62 -7.80 7.14 -12.91
CA VAL A 62 -6.74 7.26 -11.90
C VAL A 62 -7.31 6.89 -10.54
N VAL A 63 -6.57 6.05 -9.82
CA VAL A 63 -6.90 5.57 -8.47
C VAL A 63 -5.94 6.25 -7.50
N VAL A 64 -6.47 7.13 -6.66
CA VAL A 64 -5.69 8.04 -5.82
C VAL A 64 -5.71 7.59 -4.37
N GLU A 65 -4.52 7.51 -3.77
CA GLU A 65 -4.31 7.54 -2.32
C GLU A 65 -3.76 8.92 -1.93
N VAL A 66 -4.31 9.54 -0.90
CA VAL A 66 -3.84 10.79 -0.31
C VAL A 66 -3.24 10.50 1.06
N LYS A 67 -2.08 11.07 1.39
CA LYS A 67 -1.57 11.03 2.77
C LYS A 67 -1.17 12.40 3.28
N GLY A 68 -1.74 12.75 4.43
CA GLY A 68 -1.44 13.97 5.17
C GLY A 68 -0.10 13.91 5.90
N GLY A 69 0.39 15.09 6.31
CA GLY A 69 1.69 15.25 6.98
C GLY A 69 2.89 15.17 6.03
N VAL A 70 4.09 15.30 6.61
CA VAL A 70 5.35 15.09 5.90
C VAL A 70 5.61 13.58 5.86
N VAL A 71 5.47 12.99 4.69
CA VAL A 71 5.69 11.57 4.45
C VAL A 71 7.15 11.31 4.10
N THR A 72 7.76 10.35 4.77
CA THR A 72 9.13 9.90 4.48
C THR A 72 9.19 8.38 4.42
N LEU A 73 10.15 7.86 3.66
CA LEU A 73 10.50 6.44 3.65
C LEU A 73 11.91 6.29 4.24
N GLY A 74 12.07 5.37 5.18
CA GLY A 74 13.36 5.11 5.85
C GLY A 74 14.51 4.80 4.88
N ASN A 75 15.74 4.88 5.39
CA ASN A 75 16.99 4.73 4.63
C ASN A 75 16.92 3.54 3.63
N PRO A 76 17.18 3.75 2.32
CA PRO A 76 17.21 2.67 1.32
C PRO A 76 18.12 1.49 1.66
N MET A 77 19.14 1.70 2.51
CA MET A 77 20.06 0.65 2.98
C MET A 77 19.52 -0.15 4.18
N ASP A 78 18.45 0.29 4.85
CA ASP A 78 17.83 -0.44 5.96
C ASP A 78 16.79 -1.44 5.42
N SER A 79 17.00 -2.72 5.69
CA SER A 79 16.06 -3.80 5.36
C SER A 79 14.71 -3.68 6.09
N ARG A 80 14.65 -2.87 7.15
CA ARG A 80 13.45 -2.54 7.92
C ARG A 80 12.95 -1.12 7.64
N ARG A 81 13.31 -0.51 6.51
CA ARG A 81 12.81 0.82 6.12
C ARG A 81 11.28 0.84 6.13
N LYS A 82 10.70 1.81 6.83
CA LYS A 82 9.24 2.00 6.92
C LYS A 82 8.84 3.33 6.32
N TRP A 83 7.62 3.38 5.82
CA TRP A 83 6.94 4.63 5.55
C TRP A 83 6.49 5.25 6.87
N THR A 84 6.70 6.56 7.02
CA THR A 84 6.19 7.32 8.17
C THR A 84 5.52 8.60 7.69
N SER A 85 4.55 9.10 8.46
CA SER A 85 4.02 10.45 8.31
C SER A 85 4.22 11.22 9.61
N THR A 86 4.66 12.48 9.50
CA THR A 86 4.74 13.42 10.62
C THR A 86 3.74 14.55 10.40
N THR A 87 2.69 14.62 11.21
CA THR A 87 1.77 15.77 11.23
C THR A 87 2.29 16.85 12.18
N ARG A 88 1.90 18.11 11.96
CA ARG A 88 2.28 19.24 12.84
C ARG A 88 1.81 19.06 14.29
N SER A 89 0.78 18.23 14.52
CA SER A 89 0.19 17.96 15.84
C SER A 89 0.74 16.72 16.55
N ALA A 90 1.33 15.76 15.84
CA ALA A 90 1.77 14.49 16.43
C ALA A 90 3.14 14.58 17.15
N GLY A 91 4.02 15.51 16.74
CA GLY A 91 5.36 15.69 17.31
C GLY A 91 6.37 14.56 17.05
N GLN A 92 5.89 13.35 16.74
CA GLN A 92 6.67 12.15 16.42
C GLN A 92 6.18 11.53 15.10
N PRO A 93 7.05 10.94 14.27
CA PRO A 93 6.65 10.25 13.05
C PRO A 93 5.83 8.99 13.37
N ALA A 94 4.62 8.90 12.84
CA ALA A 94 3.81 7.69 12.91
C ALA A 94 4.14 6.75 11.73
N SER A 95 4.27 5.45 11.98
CA SER A 95 4.43 4.47 10.90
C SER A 95 3.13 4.34 10.10
N ILE A 96 3.23 4.39 8.78
CA ILE A 96 2.11 4.20 7.85
C ILE A 96 2.36 2.99 6.93
N LYS A 97 1.31 2.54 6.22
CA LYS A 97 1.44 1.59 5.13
C LYS A 97 2.10 2.27 3.91
N ASN A 98 2.55 1.51 2.92
CA ASN A 98 3.05 2.10 1.67
C ASN A 98 1.87 2.68 0.87
N PRO A 99 1.78 4.00 0.67
CA PRO A 99 0.62 4.62 0.03
C PRO A 99 0.49 4.21 -1.44
N TYR A 100 1.60 4.00 -2.16
CA TYR A 100 1.55 3.51 -3.54
C TYR A 100 0.95 2.10 -3.61
N HIS A 101 1.20 1.25 -2.60
CA HIS A 101 0.71 -0.13 -2.60
C HIS A 101 -0.75 -0.19 -2.15
N GLN A 102 -1.21 0.82 -1.40
CA GLN A 102 -2.65 1.02 -1.17
C GLN A 102 -3.36 1.42 -2.48
N ALA A 103 -2.88 2.43 -3.20
CA ALA A 103 -3.44 2.83 -4.51
C ALA A 103 -3.45 1.67 -5.54
N VAL A 104 -2.36 0.91 -5.63
CA VAL A 104 -2.29 -0.31 -6.48
C VAL A 104 -3.27 -1.38 -6.00
N GLY A 105 -3.35 -1.61 -4.68
CA GLY A 105 -4.29 -2.55 -4.06
C GLY A 105 -5.76 -2.23 -4.37
N ALA A 106 -6.15 -0.98 -4.12
CA ALA A 106 -7.44 -0.41 -4.46
C ALA A 106 -7.76 -0.53 -5.96
N GLY A 107 -6.81 -0.17 -6.84
CA GLY A 107 -7.02 -0.24 -8.29
C GLY A 107 -7.25 -1.66 -8.82
N MET A 108 -6.61 -2.66 -8.22
CA MET A 108 -6.90 -4.06 -8.56
C MET A 108 -8.25 -4.55 -8.03
N SER A 109 -8.69 -4.06 -6.86
CA SER A 109 -10.05 -4.33 -6.35
C SER A 109 -11.10 -3.69 -7.26
N PHE A 110 -10.90 -2.44 -7.68
CA PHE A 110 -11.72 -1.78 -8.71
C PHE A 110 -11.78 -2.57 -10.03
N VAL A 111 -10.65 -3.11 -10.52
CA VAL A 111 -10.65 -4.00 -11.71
C VAL A 111 -11.48 -5.26 -11.49
N SER A 112 -11.48 -5.81 -10.27
CA SER A 112 -12.29 -6.99 -9.93
C SER A 112 -13.78 -6.65 -9.93
N ASP A 113 -14.16 -5.55 -9.28
CA ASP A 113 -15.54 -5.06 -9.25
C ASP A 113 -16.05 -4.75 -10.66
N TRP A 114 -15.26 -4.04 -11.47
CA TRP A 114 -15.57 -3.71 -12.86
C TRP A 114 -15.84 -4.98 -13.69
N LYS A 115 -14.97 -5.99 -13.61
CA LYS A 115 -15.16 -7.26 -14.33
C LYS A 115 -16.37 -8.06 -13.86
N ALA A 116 -16.79 -7.90 -12.61
CA ALA A 116 -17.93 -8.62 -12.05
C ALA A 116 -19.28 -7.94 -12.32
N HIS A 117 -19.30 -6.61 -12.50
CA HIS A 117 -20.55 -5.83 -12.56
C HIS A 117 -20.76 -5.03 -13.86
N SER A 118 -19.72 -4.81 -14.67
CA SER A 118 -19.84 -4.06 -15.91
C SER A 118 -20.17 -4.95 -17.11
N SER A 119 -21.14 -4.51 -17.91
CA SER A 119 -21.42 -5.06 -19.25
C SER A 119 -20.52 -4.44 -20.34
N VAL A 120 -19.76 -3.39 -20.03
CA VAL A 120 -18.87 -2.70 -20.97
C VAL A 120 -17.55 -3.46 -21.10
N GLY A 121 -17.38 -4.15 -22.22
CA GLY A 121 -16.19 -4.95 -22.50
C GLY A 121 -15.01 -4.15 -23.04
N GLY A 122 -13.82 -4.37 -22.47
CA GLY A 122 -12.57 -3.78 -22.94
C GLY A 122 -11.55 -3.61 -21.82
N PHE A 123 -10.36 -3.13 -22.18
CA PHE A 123 -9.34 -2.67 -21.24
C PHE A 123 -9.11 -1.18 -21.48
N PHE A 124 -9.09 -0.38 -20.41
CA PHE A 124 -8.72 1.03 -20.43
C PHE A 124 -7.56 1.25 -19.44
N ALA A 125 -6.86 2.38 -19.55
CA ALA A 125 -5.78 2.69 -18.63
C ALA A 125 -6.32 2.89 -17.21
N ILE A 126 -5.68 2.25 -16.23
CA ILE A 126 -5.95 2.42 -14.80
C ILE A 126 -4.62 2.72 -14.12
N THR A 127 -4.48 3.94 -13.62
CA THR A 127 -3.19 4.45 -13.12
C THR A 127 -3.28 4.70 -11.61
N PRO A 128 -2.49 4.00 -10.77
CA PRO A 128 -2.38 4.34 -9.36
C PRO A 128 -1.66 5.68 -9.19
N LEU A 129 -2.06 6.51 -8.24
CA LEU A 129 -1.46 7.80 -7.94
C LEU A 129 -1.43 8.02 -6.43
N VAL A 130 -0.35 8.62 -5.94
CA VAL A 130 -0.23 9.09 -4.56
C VAL A 130 -0.13 10.61 -4.56
N ILE A 131 -0.95 11.28 -3.74
CA ILE A 131 -0.88 12.73 -3.55
C ILE A 131 -0.48 13.03 -2.10
N LEU A 132 0.61 13.77 -1.95
CA LEU A 132 1.22 14.13 -0.67
C LEU A 132 1.18 15.67 -0.50
N PRO A 133 0.00 16.27 -0.23
CA PRO A 133 -0.20 17.72 -0.32
C PRO A 133 0.60 18.54 0.71
N HIS A 134 1.24 17.88 1.69
CA HIS A 134 2.04 18.49 2.76
C HIS A 134 3.50 17.98 2.77
N THR A 135 3.92 17.23 1.75
CA THR A 135 5.29 16.72 1.62
C THR A 135 5.94 17.45 0.44
N PRO A 136 7.01 18.22 0.66
CA PRO A 136 7.80 18.80 -0.44
C PRO A 136 8.38 17.71 -1.34
N ARG A 137 8.52 17.98 -2.64
CA ARG A 137 9.13 17.02 -3.58
C ARG A 137 10.59 16.77 -3.17
N PRO A 138 11.03 15.53 -2.89
CA PRO A 138 12.41 15.26 -2.53
C PRO A 138 13.36 15.59 -3.69
N SER A 139 14.51 16.19 -3.40
CA SER A 139 15.53 16.52 -4.41
C SER A 139 16.09 15.29 -5.16
N ASN A 140 15.96 14.10 -4.58
CA ASN A 140 16.24 12.81 -5.21
C ASN A 140 15.04 11.87 -5.02
N ALA A 141 13.87 12.28 -5.51
CA ALA A 141 12.60 11.56 -5.34
C ALA A 141 12.67 10.10 -5.83
N GLU A 142 13.41 9.85 -6.92
CA GLU A 142 13.55 8.52 -7.54
C GLU A 142 14.28 7.51 -6.64
N ALA A 143 15.26 7.97 -5.83
CA ALA A 143 15.94 7.13 -4.84
C ALA A 143 15.25 7.14 -3.46
N ALA A 144 14.55 8.24 -3.13
CA ALA A 144 13.85 8.39 -1.86
C ALA A 144 12.56 7.56 -1.79
N LEU A 145 11.84 7.43 -2.92
CA LEU A 145 10.50 6.86 -3.00
C LEU A 145 10.50 5.71 -4.00
N GLU A 146 10.39 4.48 -3.48
CA GLU A 146 10.35 3.28 -4.29
C GLU A 146 8.97 2.60 -4.26
N PRO A 147 8.46 2.12 -5.40
CA PRO A 147 8.88 2.43 -6.78
C PRO A 147 8.19 3.69 -7.33
N LYS A 148 8.90 4.40 -8.22
CA LYS A 148 8.43 5.47 -9.14
C LYS A 148 7.92 6.79 -8.56
N ALA A 149 8.79 7.80 -8.55
CA ALA A 149 8.43 9.20 -8.31
C ALA A 149 7.40 9.80 -9.30
N GLU A 150 7.19 9.19 -10.48
CA GLU A 150 6.19 9.65 -11.46
C GLU A 150 4.73 9.43 -11.03
N HIS A 151 4.46 8.50 -10.11
CA HIS A 151 3.12 8.28 -9.52
C HIS A 151 2.95 9.03 -8.19
N PHE A 152 3.84 9.98 -7.87
CA PHE A 152 3.73 10.83 -6.70
C PHE A 152 3.63 12.30 -7.10
N LEU A 153 2.59 12.97 -6.60
CA LEU A 153 2.43 14.41 -6.64
C LEU A 153 2.62 14.97 -5.23
N PHE A 154 3.37 16.06 -5.11
CA PHE A 154 3.84 16.63 -3.86
C PHE A 154 3.17 17.97 -3.58
N GLU A 155 3.47 18.57 -2.43
CA GLU A 155 3.06 19.93 -2.06
C GLU A 155 3.31 20.94 -3.21
N ASN A 156 4.48 20.84 -3.87
CA ASN A 156 4.84 21.70 -5.00
C ASN A 156 4.01 21.47 -6.28
N ASP A 157 3.41 20.29 -6.45
CA ASP A 157 2.58 19.97 -7.62
C ASP A 157 1.11 20.41 -7.42
N MET A 158 0.67 20.69 -6.19
CA MET A 158 -0.72 21.05 -5.86
C MET A 158 -1.26 22.26 -6.64
N ALA A 159 -0.38 23.20 -7.03
CA ALA A 159 -0.75 24.38 -7.81
C ALA A 159 -1.12 24.07 -9.28
N VAL A 160 -0.74 22.89 -9.79
CA VAL A 160 -0.92 22.46 -11.20
C VAL A 160 -1.38 21.00 -11.29
N ILE A 161 -2.03 20.50 -10.24
CA ILE A 161 -2.40 19.10 -10.08
C ILE A 161 -3.35 18.61 -11.20
N GLY A 162 -4.24 19.47 -11.69
CA GLY A 162 -5.14 19.14 -12.79
C GLY A 162 -4.37 18.81 -14.08
N THR A 163 -3.38 19.65 -14.43
CA THR A 163 -2.48 19.44 -15.56
C THR A 163 -1.67 18.15 -15.37
N ARG A 164 -1.11 17.91 -14.19
CA ARG A 164 -0.32 16.70 -13.89
C ARG A 164 -1.12 15.41 -14.05
N ILE A 165 -2.38 15.40 -13.62
CA ILE A 165 -3.27 14.24 -13.76
C ILE A 165 -3.65 14.04 -15.24
N ALA A 166 -3.97 15.11 -15.97
CA ALA A 166 -4.26 15.02 -17.40
C ALA A 166 -3.05 14.48 -18.21
N GLU A 167 -1.85 15.03 -18.00
CA GLU A 167 -0.60 14.56 -18.61
C GLU A 167 -0.35 13.07 -18.32
N MET A 168 -0.56 12.65 -17.06
CA MET A 168 -0.38 11.25 -16.63
C MET A 168 -1.37 10.30 -17.32
N MET A 169 -2.65 10.68 -17.40
CA MET A 169 -3.69 9.87 -18.03
C MET A 169 -3.50 9.76 -19.55
N GLU A 170 -3.16 10.87 -20.21
CA GLU A 170 -2.87 10.88 -21.66
C GLU A 170 -1.65 9.99 -21.98
N LYS A 171 -0.56 10.10 -21.20
CA LYS A 171 0.61 9.22 -21.34
C LYS A 171 0.28 7.75 -21.08
N ALA A 172 -0.55 7.45 -20.08
CA ALA A 172 -0.97 6.09 -19.78
C ALA A 172 -1.82 5.48 -20.91
N MET A 173 -2.74 6.26 -21.49
CA MET A 173 -3.52 5.85 -22.66
C MET A 173 -2.63 5.65 -23.90
N ALA A 174 -1.71 6.57 -24.18
CA ALA A 174 -0.83 6.51 -25.36
C ALA A 174 0.22 5.38 -25.31
N SER A 175 0.62 4.95 -24.11
CA SER A 175 1.60 3.86 -23.91
C SER A 175 0.97 2.46 -23.80
N GLY A 176 -0.36 2.36 -23.73
CA GLY A 176 -1.08 1.11 -23.50
C GLY A 176 -1.45 0.37 -24.78
N GLU A 177 -0.75 -0.71 -25.11
CA GLU A 177 -1.12 -1.59 -26.21
C GLU A 177 -2.50 -2.24 -25.95
N GLY A 178 -3.42 -2.08 -26.89
CA GLY A 178 -4.78 -2.62 -26.81
C GLY A 178 -5.72 -1.89 -25.84
N TYR A 179 -5.30 -0.77 -25.23
CA TYR A 179 -6.21 0.06 -24.44
C TYR A 179 -7.22 0.78 -25.33
N LYS A 180 -8.46 0.82 -24.87
CA LYS A 180 -9.56 1.62 -25.41
C LYS A 180 -9.81 2.82 -24.48
N PRO A 181 -10.39 3.92 -25.01
CA PRO A 181 -11.02 4.92 -24.18
C PRO A 181 -12.03 4.29 -23.20
N LEU A 182 -12.20 4.88 -22.02
CA LEU A 182 -13.24 4.47 -21.06
C LEU A 182 -14.65 4.74 -21.59
N ASP A 183 -14.78 5.74 -22.47
CA ASP A 183 -16.00 6.30 -23.03
C ASP A 183 -17.05 6.77 -22.00
N SER A 184 -18.13 7.38 -22.50
CA SER A 184 -19.18 7.94 -21.65
C SER A 184 -20.08 6.88 -21.00
N ALA A 185 -20.23 5.71 -21.62
CA ALA A 185 -20.93 4.58 -21.03
C ALA A 185 -20.11 3.97 -19.89
N GLY A 186 -18.80 3.79 -20.08
CA GLY A 186 -17.92 3.31 -19.01
C GLY A 186 -17.84 4.26 -17.81
N VAL A 187 -17.77 5.58 -18.03
CA VAL A 187 -17.91 6.58 -16.95
C VAL A 187 -19.25 6.43 -16.23
N THR A 188 -20.36 6.26 -16.96
CA THR A 188 -21.70 6.09 -16.38
C THR A 188 -21.79 4.83 -15.53
N SER A 189 -21.32 3.68 -16.02
CA SER A 189 -21.33 2.42 -15.26
C SER A 189 -20.50 2.48 -13.98
N ILE A 190 -19.37 3.22 -13.96
CA ILE A 190 -18.60 3.43 -12.73
C ILE A 190 -19.37 4.30 -11.73
N ILE A 191 -20.06 5.35 -12.20
CA ILE A 191 -20.91 6.20 -11.36
C ILE A 191 -22.08 5.41 -10.76
N GLU A 192 -22.72 4.52 -11.54
CA GLU A 192 -23.80 3.67 -11.05
C GLU A 192 -23.31 2.66 -10.00
N LEU A 193 -22.09 2.12 -10.18
CA LEU A 193 -21.48 1.13 -9.30
C LEU A 193 -21.08 1.69 -7.92
N TYR A 194 -20.52 2.91 -7.88
CA TYR A 194 -19.94 3.49 -6.66
C TYR A 194 -20.63 4.75 -6.15
N GLY A 195 -21.24 5.56 -7.04
CA GLY A 195 -21.78 6.89 -6.68
C GLY A 195 -22.92 6.84 -5.65
N ARG A 196 -23.60 5.69 -5.51
CA ARG A 196 -24.67 5.48 -4.51
C ARG A 196 -24.18 5.36 -3.08
N GLN A 197 -22.88 5.16 -2.84
CA GLN A 197 -22.33 5.02 -1.49
C GLN A 197 -22.41 6.32 -0.67
N HIS A 198 -22.65 7.45 -1.33
CA HIS A 198 -22.82 8.77 -0.72
C HIS A 198 -24.28 9.15 -0.43
N VAL A 199 -25.23 8.22 -0.61
CA VAL A 199 -26.62 8.46 -0.25
C VAL A 199 -26.77 8.34 1.27
N VAL A 200 -26.65 9.48 1.96
CA VAL A 200 -27.16 9.63 3.32
C VAL A 200 -28.67 9.46 3.25
N VAL A 201 -29.18 8.37 3.80
CA VAL A 201 -30.60 8.25 4.11
C VAL A 201 -30.86 9.23 5.25
N GLU A 202 -31.61 10.30 4.98
CA GLU A 202 -32.08 11.17 6.06
C GLU A 202 -32.84 10.31 7.07
N PRO A 203 -32.54 10.43 8.38
CA PRO A 203 -33.31 9.70 9.38
C PRO A 203 -34.76 10.17 9.27
N VAL A 204 -35.66 9.25 8.92
CA VAL A 204 -37.09 9.51 8.90
C VAL A 204 -37.45 10.13 10.24
N ALA A 205 -38.00 11.34 10.22
CA ALA A 205 -38.48 11.99 11.41
C ALA A 205 -39.59 11.13 12.00
N VAL A 206 -39.25 10.37 13.04
CA VAL A 206 -40.23 9.68 13.88
C VAL A 206 -40.93 10.79 14.64
N GLU A 207 -42.13 11.16 14.20
CA GLU A 207 -42.95 12.10 14.97
C GLU A 207 -43.13 11.55 16.39
N PRO A 208 -42.96 12.39 17.42
CA PRO A 208 -43.06 11.93 18.79
C PRO A 208 -44.48 11.44 19.05
N VAL A 209 -44.61 10.13 19.32
CA VAL A 209 -45.87 9.57 19.82
C VAL A 209 -46.13 10.18 21.19
N GLU A 210 -47.25 10.88 21.34
CA GLU A 210 -47.64 11.49 22.61
C GLU A 210 -47.78 10.41 23.69
N GLU A 211 -47.14 10.63 24.83
CA GLU A 211 -47.08 9.69 25.94
C GLU A 211 -48.39 9.74 26.76
N GLU A 212 -49.39 8.96 26.36
CA GLU A 212 -50.67 8.87 27.08
C GLU A 212 -50.49 8.21 28.46
N THR A 213 -50.86 8.93 29.52
CA THR A 213 -50.51 8.58 30.89
C THR A 213 -51.50 7.62 31.56
N ALA A 214 -50.97 6.47 32.05
CA ALA A 214 -51.46 5.70 33.22
C ALA A 214 -52.82 4.95 33.04
N PRO A 215 -53.13 3.86 33.82
CA PRO A 215 -52.61 3.58 35.16
C PRO A 215 -52.19 2.14 35.53
N THR A 216 -51.38 2.11 36.58
CA THR A 216 -51.24 1.12 37.65
C THR A 216 -52.18 -0.11 37.66
N SER A 217 -51.61 -1.29 37.41
CA SER A 217 -51.60 -2.47 38.32
C SER A 217 -51.60 -3.80 37.55
N PHE A 218 -50.58 -4.64 37.77
CA PHE A 218 -50.72 -6.10 37.73
C PHE A 218 -49.56 -6.75 38.48
N GLN A 219 -49.84 -7.79 39.28
CA GLN A 219 -48.83 -8.48 40.10
C GLN A 219 -48.11 -9.58 39.29
N PRO A 220 -46.82 -9.85 39.55
CA PRO A 220 -46.12 -10.99 38.96
C PRO A 220 -46.48 -12.32 39.68
N PRO A 221 -46.72 -13.42 38.95
CA PRO A 221 -46.89 -14.76 39.51
C PRO A 221 -45.53 -15.40 39.93
N PRO A 222 -45.53 -16.46 40.77
CA PRO A 222 -44.34 -16.89 41.51
C PRO A 222 -43.37 -17.80 40.76
N ASN A 223 -42.12 -17.80 41.27
CA ASN A 223 -40.96 -18.58 40.83
C ASN A 223 -41.21 -20.04 40.44
N LYS A 224 -40.63 -20.45 39.30
CA LYS A 224 -40.14 -21.81 39.05
C LYS A 224 -38.80 -21.77 38.30
N HIS A 225 -37.71 -22.14 38.98
CA HIS A 225 -36.44 -22.51 38.33
C HIS A 225 -36.56 -23.89 37.67
N PRO A 226 -35.68 -24.22 36.70
CA PRO A 226 -34.60 -25.14 37.08
C PRO A 226 -33.21 -24.87 36.46
N ALA A 227 -32.20 -25.33 37.21
CA ALA A 227 -30.91 -25.89 36.78
C ALA A 227 -29.95 -25.10 35.85
N ILE A 228 -28.89 -24.55 36.46
CA ILE A 228 -27.59 -24.36 35.81
C ILE A 228 -26.70 -25.56 36.19
N VAL A 229 -26.13 -26.25 35.19
CA VAL A 229 -25.18 -27.34 35.40
C VAL A 229 -23.76 -26.77 35.58
N LYS A 230 -23.10 -27.12 36.70
CA LYS A 230 -21.68 -26.82 36.93
C LYS A 230 -20.79 -27.87 36.26
N VAL A 231 -19.67 -27.43 35.68
CA VAL A 231 -18.51 -28.29 35.40
C VAL A 231 -17.26 -27.57 35.93
N ALA A 232 -16.50 -28.25 36.79
CA ALA A 232 -15.16 -27.82 37.23
C ALA A 232 -14.15 -28.08 36.09
N GLY A 233 -13.01 -27.40 35.95
CA GLY A 233 -12.27 -26.56 36.90
C GLY A 233 -10.83 -27.09 36.96
N LEU A 234 -9.82 -26.23 36.73
CA LEU A 234 -8.43 -26.58 36.99
C LEU A 234 -7.59 -25.32 37.23
N THR A 235 -6.87 -25.28 38.34
CA THR A 235 -5.90 -24.25 38.71
C THR A 235 -4.56 -24.93 39.01
N ILE A 236 -3.47 -24.34 38.48
CA ILE A 236 -2.08 -24.67 38.83
C ILE A 236 -1.39 -23.31 38.96
N ALA A 237 -1.34 -22.72 40.15
CA ALA A 237 -0.37 -23.00 41.24
C ALA A 237 1.03 -22.45 40.92
N ALA A 238 1.45 -21.44 41.69
CA ALA A 238 2.75 -20.81 41.61
C ALA A 238 3.43 -20.83 42.99
N SER A 239 4.69 -21.31 43.02
CA SER A 239 5.68 -21.21 44.10
C SER A 239 7.06 -21.22 43.42
N LEU A 240 7.98 -20.23 43.54
CA LEU A 240 8.59 -19.55 44.70
C LEU A 240 9.75 -20.35 45.35
N VAL A 241 10.96 -19.76 45.40
CA VAL A 241 11.93 -19.65 46.54
C VAL A 241 13.32 -19.18 46.02
N VAL A 242 13.88 -18.00 46.41
CA VAL A 242 14.92 -17.67 47.46
C VAL A 242 16.20 -18.56 47.43
N ALA A 243 17.47 -18.13 47.57
CA ALA A 243 18.16 -16.92 48.06
C ALA A 243 19.42 -16.57 47.19
N LEU A 244 19.96 -15.34 47.08
CA LEU A 244 20.74 -14.47 48.00
C LEU A 244 22.22 -14.88 48.27
N ALA A 245 23.18 -14.08 47.80
CA ALA A 245 24.48 -13.84 48.44
C ALA A 245 25.13 -12.54 47.90
N ALA A 246 25.68 -11.70 48.79
CA ALA A 246 26.40 -10.46 48.43
C ALA A 246 27.68 -10.34 49.26
N VAL A 247 28.82 -9.99 48.65
CA VAL A 247 30.07 -9.64 49.37
C VAL A 247 30.84 -8.51 48.67
N LEU A 248 31.04 -7.44 49.44
CA LEU A 248 32.06 -6.38 49.47
C LEU A 248 32.97 -6.04 48.25
N VAL A 249 33.02 -4.73 47.99
CA VAL A 249 34.12 -3.97 47.34
C VAL A 249 35.26 -3.76 48.36
N PRO A 250 36.53 -3.59 47.94
CA PRO A 250 37.19 -2.31 48.23
C PRO A 250 38.23 -1.78 47.21
N ARG A 251 38.20 -0.45 47.06
CA ARG A 251 39.33 0.52 46.88
C ARG A 251 40.04 0.71 45.53
N LEU A 252 40.15 2.00 45.19
CA LEU A 252 41.05 2.63 44.23
C LEU A 252 42.50 2.71 44.74
N ILE A 253 43.49 2.63 43.83
CA ILE A 253 44.75 3.38 43.88
C ILE A 253 45.12 3.76 42.42
N PRO A 254 45.54 5.02 42.12
CA PRO A 254 46.00 5.44 40.79
C PRO A 254 47.54 5.38 40.63
N ALA A 255 48.05 5.13 39.42
CA ALA A 255 49.45 5.39 39.07
C ALA A 255 49.69 5.57 37.55
N SER A 256 50.12 6.79 37.18
CA SER A 256 50.99 7.25 36.08
C SER A 256 50.95 6.66 34.64
N PRO A 257 51.10 7.51 33.60
CA PRO A 257 51.11 7.10 32.19
C PRO A 257 52.50 6.67 31.68
N PRO A 258 52.59 5.71 30.74
CA PRO A 258 53.80 5.48 29.96
C PRO A 258 53.92 6.47 28.78
N ALA A 259 55.17 6.82 28.50
CA ALA A 259 55.62 7.87 27.58
C ALA A 259 55.02 7.85 26.16
N MET A 260 54.85 9.06 25.62
CA MET A 260 54.53 9.34 24.22
C MET A 260 55.70 8.90 23.32
N GLN A 261 55.54 7.79 22.59
CA GLN A 261 56.43 7.47 21.48
C GLN A 261 56.04 8.29 20.23
N PRO A 262 57.01 8.79 19.44
CA PRO A 262 56.71 9.56 18.24
C PRO A 262 56.01 8.68 17.20
N ALA A 263 54.92 9.20 16.62
CA ALA A 263 54.11 8.46 15.67
C ALA A 263 54.91 8.11 14.40
N ALA A 264 55.20 6.82 14.21
CA ALA A 264 55.54 6.31 12.89
C ALA A 264 54.33 6.53 11.97
N ALA A 265 54.56 7.15 10.81
CA ALA A 265 53.49 7.49 9.88
C ALA A 265 52.85 6.23 9.28
N VAL A 266 51.74 5.79 9.86
CA VAL A 266 50.87 4.76 9.28
C VAL A 266 50.30 5.34 7.99
N LYS A 267 50.76 4.84 6.84
CA LYS A 267 50.09 5.06 5.56
C LYS A 267 48.61 4.70 5.73
N PRO A 268 47.65 5.57 5.36
CA PRO A 268 46.25 5.21 5.36
C PRO A 268 46.06 3.91 4.54
N PRO A 269 45.29 2.93 5.03
CA PRO A 269 44.91 1.81 4.18
C PRO A 269 44.19 2.39 2.96
N ALA A 270 44.67 2.06 1.77
CA ALA A 270 44.05 2.52 0.54
C ALA A 270 42.58 2.12 0.56
N SER A 271 41.69 3.11 0.52
CA SER A 271 40.25 2.85 0.45
C SER A 271 39.99 2.03 -0.80
N ALA A 272 39.52 0.79 -0.61
CA ALA A 272 39.08 -0.02 -1.72
C ALA A 272 38.00 0.79 -2.48
N PRO A 273 38.11 0.93 -3.82
CA PRO A 273 37.11 1.66 -4.57
C PRO A 273 35.74 1.03 -4.32
N PRO A 274 34.67 1.83 -4.14
CA PRO A 274 33.34 1.29 -3.87
C PRO A 274 32.98 0.33 -5.01
N LYS A 275 32.74 -0.95 -4.66
CA LYS A 275 32.34 -1.96 -5.64
C LYS A 275 31.06 -1.49 -6.32
N THR A 276 31.15 -1.14 -7.60
CA THR A 276 30.00 -0.72 -8.40
C THR A 276 28.91 -1.77 -8.29
N PRO A 277 27.67 -1.42 -7.89
CA PRO A 277 26.61 -2.40 -7.73
C PRO A 277 26.36 -3.17 -9.02
N GLN A 278 26.52 -4.50 -8.98
CA GLN A 278 26.27 -5.33 -10.16
C GLN A 278 24.82 -5.15 -10.60
N THR A 279 24.66 -4.56 -11.79
CA THR A 279 23.37 -4.34 -12.44
C THR A 279 23.32 -5.16 -13.72
N ILE A 280 22.19 -5.82 -13.95
CA ILE A 280 21.91 -6.65 -15.13
C ILE A 280 20.68 -6.08 -15.81
N THR A 281 20.69 -5.95 -17.13
CA THR A 281 19.53 -5.50 -17.90
C THR A 281 19.28 -6.44 -19.08
N GLY A 282 18.03 -6.80 -19.32
CA GLY A 282 17.62 -7.67 -20.43
C GLY A 282 16.18 -8.17 -20.31
N VAL A 283 15.74 -9.00 -21.25
CA VAL A 283 14.43 -9.67 -21.19
C VAL A 283 14.50 -10.81 -20.17
N PRO A 284 13.56 -10.92 -19.22
CA PRO A 284 13.50 -12.04 -18.29
C PRO A 284 12.72 -13.23 -18.87
N ASP A 285 13.25 -14.44 -18.68
CA ASP A 285 12.45 -15.68 -18.69
C ASP A 285 12.30 -16.23 -17.26
N ILE A 286 11.29 -17.07 -17.03
CA ILE A 286 10.99 -17.67 -15.74
C ILE A 286 11.51 -19.11 -15.63
N LEU A 287 12.44 -19.33 -14.70
CA LEU A 287 12.93 -20.66 -14.34
C LEU A 287 11.96 -21.32 -13.35
N ASP A 288 11.57 -20.58 -12.31
CA ASP A 288 10.54 -20.93 -11.33
C ASP A 288 9.91 -19.65 -10.76
N THR A 289 8.87 -19.77 -9.95
CA THR A 289 8.12 -18.61 -9.43
C THR A 289 8.88 -17.76 -8.40
N ALA A 290 10.13 -18.09 -8.07
CA ALA A 290 11.03 -17.23 -7.31
C ALA A 290 12.37 -16.98 -8.03
N THR A 291 12.52 -17.39 -9.29
CA THR A 291 13.82 -17.30 -10.00
C THR A 291 13.64 -16.96 -11.47
N LEU A 292 14.30 -15.88 -11.90
CA LEU A 292 14.38 -15.49 -13.31
C LEU A 292 15.67 -15.99 -13.97
N SER A 293 15.66 -16.03 -15.29
CA SER A 293 16.85 -16.01 -16.15
C SER A 293 16.88 -14.69 -16.90
N VAL A 294 17.98 -13.93 -16.80
CA VAL A 294 18.20 -12.72 -17.62
C VAL A 294 19.57 -12.87 -18.28
N ASN A 295 19.63 -12.80 -19.60
CA ASN A 295 20.85 -13.02 -20.39
C ASN A 295 21.56 -14.35 -20.04
N GLY A 296 20.80 -15.39 -19.70
CA GLY A 296 21.30 -16.70 -19.26
C GLY A 296 21.76 -16.77 -17.80
N GLN A 297 21.79 -15.67 -17.05
CA GLN A 297 22.14 -15.66 -15.63
C GLN A 297 20.91 -15.98 -14.76
N ARG A 298 21.07 -16.95 -13.84
CA ARG A 298 20.04 -17.33 -12.87
C ARG A 298 19.96 -16.31 -11.74
N LEU A 299 18.81 -15.65 -11.60
CA LEU A 299 18.55 -14.59 -10.62
C LEU A 299 17.44 -15.01 -9.63
N PRO A 300 17.78 -15.56 -8.46
CA PRO A 300 16.81 -15.76 -7.37
C PRO A 300 16.26 -14.42 -6.91
N LEU A 301 14.95 -14.24 -6.96
CA LEU A 301 14.27 -13.00 -6.58
C LEU A 301 14.27 -12.80 -5.07
N THR A 302 14.51 -11.56 -4.64
CA THR A 302 14.62 -11.22 -3.23
C THR A 302 13.30 -11.44 -2.48
N GLY A 303 13.38 -12.09 -1.32
CA GLY A 303 12.23 -12.31 -0.44
C GLY A 303 11.16 -13.30 -0.92
N LEU A 304 11.36 -14.01 -2.04
CA LEU A 304 10.40 -15.02 -2.52
C LEU A 304 10.81 -16.46 -2.22
N ARG A 305 9.80 -17.30 -2.05
CA ARG A 305 9.89 -18.76 -2.06
C ARG A 305 9.07 -19.29 -3.24
N PRO A 306 9.61 -20.21 -4.06
CA PRO A 306 8.86 -20.76 -5.18
C PRO A 306 7.69 -21.62 -4.67
N VAL A 307 6.70 -21.75 -5.54
CA VAL A 307 5.53 -22.61 -5.36
C VAL A 307 5.41 -23.53 -6.55
N ASP A 308 5.15 -24.80 -6.27
CA ASP A 308 4.97 -25.84 -7.28
C ASP A 308 3.50 -25.85 -7.73
N LEU A 309 3.14 -24.87 -8.54
CA LEU A 309 1.83 -24.75 -9.17
C LEU A 309 2.02 -24.37 -10.65
N PRO A 310 1.72 -25.26 -11.62
CA PRO A 310 1.94 -25.01 -13.05
C PRO A 310 1.24 -23.74 -13.55
N GLU A 311 0.01 -23.48 -13.11
CA GLU A 311 -0.76 -22.29 -13.48
C GLU A 311 -0.07 -21.01 -13.00
N ALA A 312 0.45 -20.98 -11.76
CA ALA A 312 1.19 -19.83 -11.25
C ALA A 312 2.43 -19.52 -12.10
N LYS A 313 3.18 -20.55 -12.50
CA LYS A 313 4.34 -20.40 -13.40
C LYS A 313 3.94 -19.92 -14.80
N ALA A 314 2.80 -20.39 -15.32
CA ALA A 314 2.26 -19.94 -16.62
C ALA A 314 1.82 -18.47 -16.58
N PHE A 315 1.03 -18.06 -15.57
CA PHE A 315 0.60 -16.66 -15.41
C PHE A 315 1.79 -15.72 -15.16
N ALA A 316 2.77 -16.15 -14.36
CA ALA A 316 4.01 -15.40 -14.15
C ALA A 316 4.81 -15.23 -15.45
N ARG A 317 4.89 -16.26 -16.31
CA ARG A 317 5.51 -16.17 -17.65
C ARG A 317 4.80 -15.14 -18.53
N THR A 318 3.47 -15.17 -18.58
CA THR A 318 2.65 -14.21 -19.34
C THR A 318 2.85 -12.78 -18.83
N TYR A 319 2.91 -12.58 -17.52
CA TYR A 319 3.20 -11.27 -16.94
C TYR A 319 4.58 -10.75 -17.36
N LEU A 320 5.62 -11.59 -17.31
CA LEU A 320 6.99 -11.20 -17.72
C LEU A 320 7.07 -10.81 -19.19
N ALA A 321 6.42 -11.56 -20.08
CA ALA A 321 6.34 -11.22 -21.50
C ALA A 321 5.76 -9.82 -21.72
N GLN A 322 4.72 -9.45 -20.97
CA GLN A 322 4.13 -8.10 -20.98
C GLN A 322 4.95 -7.06 -20.20
N ALA A 323 5.83 -7.47 -19.29
CA ALA A 323 6.67 -6.57 -18.50
C ALA A 323 7.93 -6.12 -19.26
N GLY A 324 8.31 -6.83 -20.33
CA GLY A 324 9.43 -6.49 -21.19
C GLY A 324 10.77 -6.55 -20.47
N ASN A 325 11.72 -5.70 -20.90
CA ASN A 325 13.04 -5.61 -20.29
C ASN A 325 12.96 -5.30 -18.79
N VAL A 326 13.80 -5.95 -18.00
CA VAL A 326 14.02 -5.64 -16.58
C VAL A 326 15.41 -5.07 -16.35
N LYS A 327 15.56 -4.25 -15.30
CA LYS A 327 16.83 -3.88 -14.68
C LYS A 327 16.89 -4.52 -13.30
N CYS A 328 17.87 -5.39 -13.09
CA CYS A 328 18.08 -6.14 -11.87
C CYS A 328 19.33 -5.68 -11.12
N TYR A 329 19.28 -5.68 -9.79
CA TYR A 329 20.39 -5.38 -8.89
C TYR A 329 20.33 -6.29 -7.66
N MET A 330 21.48 -6.57 -7.03
CA MET A 330 21.48 -7.32 -5.77
C MET A 330 20.78 -6.53 -4.66
N ALA A 331 19.89 -7.19 -3.93
CA ALA A 331 19.22 -6.62 -2.78
C ALA A 331 20.09 -6.74 -1.50
N PRO A 332 20.06 -5.77 -0.58
CA PRO A 332 20.84 -5.84 0.67
C PRO A 332 20.54 -7.06 1.55
N VAL A 333 19.32 -7.63 1.45
CA VAL A 333 18.87 -8.83 2.19
C VAL A 333 19.19 -10.14 1.47
N GLY A 334 19.91 -10.08 0.35
CA GLY A 334 20.18 -11.22 -0.53
C GLY A 334 19.15 -11.41 -1.63
N GLY A 335 19.56 -12.13 -2.69
CA GLY A 335 18.80 -12.26 -3.92
C GLY A 335 18.84 -11.00 -4.78
N TRP A 336 18.07 -11.04 -5.87
CA TRP A 336 17.98 -9.98 -6.87
C TRP A 336 16.64 -9.25 -6.77
N ARG A 337 16.71 -7.92 -6.83
CA ARG A 337 15.56 -7.07 -7.10
C ARG A 337 15.54 -6.75 -8.57
N CYS A 338 14.45 -7.08 -9.26
CA CYS A 338 14.29 -6.85 -10.70
C CYS A 338 13.10 -5.93 -10.93
N ILE A 339 13.34 -4.80 -11.60
CA ILE A 339 12.32 -3.81 -11.92
C ILE A 339 12.06 -3.85 -13.43
N SER A 340 10.81 -4.02 -13.84
CA SER A 340 10.40 -3.86 -15.24
C SER A 340 10.69 -2.43 -15.72
N LEU A 341 11.35 -2.25 -16.86
CA LEU A 341 11.62 -0.93 -17.43
C LEU A 341 10.37 -0.31 -18.07
N ALA A 342 9.48 -1.14 -18.64
CA ALA A 342 8.24 -0.66 -19.24
C ALA A 342 7.18 -0.31 -18.17
N LYS A 343 7.05 -1.14 -17.12
CA LYS A 343 6.02 -0.99 -16.09
C LYS A 343 6.53 -0.34 -14.80
N GLY A 344 7.85 -0.28 -14.56
CA GLY A 344 8.49 0.19 -13.32
C GLY A 344 8.08 -0.55 -12.06
N LEU A 345 7.56 -1.77 -12.19
CA LEU A 345 7.12 -2.62 -11.09
C LEU A 345 8.23 -3.61 -10.70
N ASP A 346 8.34 -3.89 -9.41
CA ASP A 346 9.18 -4.96 -8.89
C ASP A 346 8.54 -6.32 -9.19
N ILE A 347 9.26 -7.17 -9.91
CA ILE A 347 8.77 -8.51 -10.28
C ILE A 347 8.49 -9.37 -9.04
N ALA A 348 9.33 -9.28 -8.00
CA ALA A 348 9.17 -10.09 -6.79
C ALA A 348 7.87 -9.72 -6.06
N GLU A 349 7.59 -8.42 -5.97
CA GLU A 349 6.35 -7.92 -5.37
C GLU A 349 5.11 -8.32 -6.17
N VAL A 350 5.13 -8.14 -7.50
CA VAL A 350 3.98 -8.52 -8.34
C VAL A 350 3.72 -10.02 -8.27
N PHE A 351 4.75 -10.85 -8.17
CA PHE A 351 4.60 -12.30 -8.01
C PHE A 351 3.98 -12.66 -6.66
N ALA A 352 4.39 -12.02 -5.55
CA ALA A 352 3.73 -12.19 -4.26
C ALA A 352 2.26 -11.70 -4.28
N LEU A 353 2.02 -10.51 -4.83
CA LEU A 353 0.72 -9.81 -4.88
C LEU A 353 -0.32 -10.51 -5.78
N SER A 354 0.15 -11.23 -6.79
CA SER A 354 -0.69 -12.03 -7.69
C SER A 354 -0.89 -13.47 -7.17
N GLY A 355 -0.25 -13.84 -6.07
CA GLY A 355 -0.24 -15.22 -5.56
C GLY A 355 0.52 -16.19 -6.48
N PHE A 356 1.45 -15.70 -7.30
CA PHE A 356 2.33 -16.55 -8.11
C PHE A 356 3.47 -17.14 -7.29
N ALA A 357 3.83 -16.50 -6.18
CA ALA A 357 4.89 -16.90 -5.26
C ALA A 357 4.45 -16.72 -3.80
N LYS A 358 5.21 -17.29 -2.87
CA LYS A 358 5.03 -17.07 -1.42
C LYS A 358 6.17 -16.22 -0.86
N ALA A 359 5.91 -15.49 0.21
CA ALA A 359 6.95 -14.77 0.92
C ALA A 359 7.92 -15.77 1.56
N ALA A 360 9.23 -15.50 1.46
CA ALA A 360 10.25 -16.19 2.25
C ALA A 360 10.20 -15.71 3.71
N ALA A 361 10.75 -16.50 4.63
CA ALA A 361 10.78 -16.13 6.06
C ALA A 361 11.52 -14.80 6.31
N ASN A 362 12.57 -14.52 5.54
CA ASN A 362 13.35 -13.29 5.56
C ASN A 362 12.86 -12.21 4.57
N ALA A 363 11.65 -12.35 4.01
CA ALA A 363 11.13 -11.39 3.04
C ALA A 363 11.12 -9.95 3.59
N PRO A 364 11.31 -8.92 2.75
CA PRO A 364 11.01 -7.53 3.13
C PRO A 364 9.52 -7.33 3.49
N ASP A 365 9.20 -6.28 4.25
CA ASP A 365 7.82 -5.97 4.64
C ASP A 365 6.89 -5.77 3.43
N PHE A 366 7.37 -5.18 2.33
CA PHE A 366 6.55 -5.00 1.12
C PHE A 366 6.13 -6.34 0.49
N ILE A 367 7.03 -7.32 0.43
CA ILE A 367 6.72 -8.69 -0.05
C ILE A 367 5.75 -9.41 0.91
N ARG A 368 5.92 -9.27 2.23
CA ARG A 368 4.97 -9.82 3.22
C ARG A 368 3.57 -9.22 3.08
N ASN A 369 3.51 -7.90 2.89
CA ASN A 369 2.25 -7.19 2.66
C ASN A 369 1.61 -7.65 1.35
N ALA A 370 2.38 -7.75 0.26
CA ALA A 370 1.92 -8.27 -1.03
C ALA A 370 1.36 -9.70 -0.93
N GLU A 371 2.03 -10.61 -0.23
CA GLU A 371 1.51 -11.97 0.01
C GLU A 371 0.23 -11.95 0.86
N THR A 372 0.16 -11.09 1.88
CA THR A 372 -1.03 -10.92 2.70
C THR A 372 -2.22 -10.46 1.86
N LEU A 373 -2.02 -9.46 1.00
CA LEU A 373 -3.00 -8.99 0.03
C LEU A 373 -3.43 -10.11 -0.94
N ALA A 374 -2.51 -10.95 -1.42
CA ALA A 374 -2.84 -12.07 -2.29
C ALA A 374 -3.68 -13.14 -1.58
N ARG A 375 -3.40 -13.41 -0.29
CA ARG A 375 -4.15 -14.35 0.55
C ARG A 375 -5.56 -13.83 0.85
N GLU A 376 -5.65 -12.57 1.28
CA GLU A 376 -6.90 -11.83 1.50
C GLU A 376 -7.84 -11.91 0.30
N ASN A 377 -7.30 -11.76 -0.91
CA ASN A 377 -8.04 -11.76 -2.17
C ASN A 377 -8.13 -13.14 -2.85
N ARG A 378 -7.71 -14.23 -2.17
CA ARG A 378 -7.71 -15.61 -2.70
C ARG A 378 -7.08 -15.75 -4.09
N ARG A 379 -5.93 -15.11 -4.32
CA ARG A 379 -5.25 -15.05 -5.63
C ARG A 379 -4.22 -16.17 -5.80
N GLY A 380 -4.11 -16.71 -7.02
CA GLY A 380 -3.09 -17.71 -7.38
C GLY A 380 -3.12 -18.92 -6.43
N VAL A 381 -2.00 -19.20 -5.76
CA VAL A 381 -1.88 -20.29 -4.76
C VAL A 381 -2.77 -20.17 -3.53
N TRP A 382 -3.53 -19.07 -3.38
CA TRP A 382 -4.51 -18.86 -2.32
C TRP A 382 -5.97 -18.99 -2.82
N GLY A 383 -6.18 -19.30 -4.10
CA GLY A 383 -7.52 -19.45 -4.70
C GLY A 383 -8.15 -20.83 -4.54
N ALA A 384 -7.36 -21.82 -4.10
CA ALA A 384 -7.76 -23.23 -3.99
C ALA A 384 -7.67 -23.74 -2.54
N SER A 385 -8.44 -23.10 -1.65
CA SER A 385 -8.66 -23.51 -0.24
C SER A 385 -10.01 -23.03 0.25
#